data_AF-A0A2T5Y9T5-F1
#
_entry.id   AF-A0A2T5Y9T5-F1
#
_cell.length_a   1.000
_cell.length_b   1.000
_cell.length_c   1.000
_cell.angle_alpha   90.00
_cell.angle_beta   90.00
_cell.angle_gamma   90.00
#
_symmetry.space_group_name_H-M   'P 1'
#
loop_
_entity.id
_entity.type
_entity.pdbx_description
1 polymer ?
#
loop_
_entity_poly.entity_id
_entity_poly.type
_entity_poly.pdbx_seq_one_letter_code
_entity_poly.pdbx_strand_id
1 'polypeptide(L)'
;MENSIDVLFAYKPHPLKAQEITRVGLTPVGTQADGIPLELEEVHTKDIHLIIVSEDLSFFAHEHPEKTGKEYTVDFSFPFGGKFLLYCDIKPLNGSPVVIRKTVDVAGDKRDVQLYQQNVLSKAVDGVSVQLDVQDLNSIRVSVKQAEAAIPASSLGDFLGAKAHVVMINVDTKEYLHVHPMVHDDVLVLHSAFTATGLYRVWIQFLLNGLLYTLDYVVQVAELPGQGHHGHYH
;
A
#
# COMPACT_ATOMS: atom_id res chain seq x y z
N MET A 1 22.12 17.96 -5.90
CA MET A 1 20.86 18.50 -6.44
C MET A 1 20.05 17.30 -6.85
N GLU A 2 19.04 16.94 -6.06
CA GLU A 2 18.17 15.81 -6.38
C GLU A 2 17.39 16.13 -7.66
N ASN A 3 17.52 15.30 -8.69
CA ASN A 3 16.60 15.34 -9.82
C ASN A 3 15.23 14.96 -9.25
N SER A 4 14.33 15.94 -9.08
CA SER A 4 12.97 15.59 -8.66
C SER A 4 12.27 14.79 -9.77
N ILE A 5 11.50 13.80 -9.35
CA ILE A 5 10.72 12.92 -10.22
C ILE A 5 9.25 13.24 -9.98
N ASP A 6 8.44 13.18 -11.04
CA ASP A 6 6.99 13.31 -10.96
C ASP A 6 6.33 12.24 -11.84
N VAL A 7 5.02 12.06 -11.71
CA VAL A 7 4.22 11.18 -12.56
C VAL A 7 3.04 12.00 -13.10
N LEU A 8 3.00 12.17 -14.41
CA LEU A 8 1.86 12.80 -15.08
C LEU A 8 0.72 11.79 -15.13
N PHE A 9 -0.44 12.19 -14.60
CA PHE A 9 -1.65 11.37 -14.64
C PHE A 9 -2.59 11.87 -15.74
N ALA A 10 -3.11 10.92 -16.52
CA ALA A 10 -4.17 11.14 -17.50
C ALA A 10 -5.36 10.21 -17.20
N TYR A 11 -6.58 10.69 -17.49
CA TYR A 11 -7.80 9.94 -17.22
C TYR A 11 -8.72 9.98 -18.44
N LYS A 12 -9.26 8.83 -18.84
CA LYS A 12 -10.25 8.75 -19.91
C LYS A 12 -11.37 7.76 -19.53
N PRO A 13 -12.62 8.21 -19.41
CA PRO A 13 -13.10 9.58 -19.62
C PRO A 13 -12.71 10.56 -18.48
N HIS A 14 -12.88 11.85 -18.75
CA HIS A 14 -12.76 12.93 -17.76
C HIS A 14 -13.99 13.85 -17.88
N PRO A 15 -14.61 14.32 -16.77
CA PRO A 15 -14.24 14.08 -15.36
C PRO A 15 -14.43 12.62 -14.94
N LEU A 16 -13.72 12.21 -13.88
CA LEU A 16 -13.86 10.88 -13.29
C LEU A 16 -15.27 10.69 -12.73
N LYS A 17 -15.87 9.52 -12.97
CA LYS A 17 -17.17 9.15 -12.42
C LYS A 17 -17.10 7.77 -11.79
N ALA A 18 -17.77 7.61 -10.65
CA ALA A 18 -17.90 6.33 -9.98
C ALA A 18 -18.64 5.32 -10.87
N GLN A 19 -18.24 4.05 -10.75
CA GLN A 19 -18.79 2.89 -11.45
C GLN A 19 -18.59 2.90 -12.98
N GLU A 20 -17.89 3.93 -13.50
CA GLU A 20 -17.47 4.01 -14.89
C GLU A 20 -16.03 3.52 -15.02
N ILE A 21 -15.78 2.63 -15.98
CA ILE A 21 -14.42 2.20 -16.30
C ILE A 21 -13.65 3.41 -16.84
N THR A 22 -12.59 3.78 -16.11
CA THR A 22 -11.67 4.84 -16.48
C THR A 22 -10.32 4.23 -16.81
N ARG A 23 -9.79 4.54 -17.98
CA ARG A 23 -8.38 4.31 -18.28
C ARG A 23 -7.54 5.36 -17.55
N VAL A 24 -6.73 4.91 -16.60
CA VAL A 24 -5.75 5.70 -15.87
C VAL A 24 -4.40 5.54 -16.58
N GLY A 25 -3.87 6.63 -17.13
CA GLY A 25 -2.55 6.70 -17.72
C GLY A 25 -1.54 7.35 -16.77
N LEU A 26 -0.34 6.79 -16.69
CA LEU A 26 0.76 7.26 -15.87
C LEU A 26 2.01 7.42 -16.73
N THR A 27 2.64 8.59 -16.63
CA THR A 27 3.92 8.86 -17.31
C THR A 27 4.92 9.38 -16.28
N PRO A 28 5.82 8.52 -15.75
CA PRO A 28 6.94 8.94 -14.93
C PRO A 28 7.86 9.88 -15.71
N VAL A 29 8.22 11.02 -15.15
CA VAL A 29 9.04 12.05 -15.81
C VAL A 29 10.06 12.64 -14.83
N GLY A 30 11.20 13.10 -15.36
CA GLY A 30 12.13 13.93 -14.60
C GLY A 30 11.69 15.39 -14.63
N THR A 31 11.75 16.10 -13.50
CA THR A 31 11.33 17.52 -13.44
C THR A 31 12.29 18.47 -14.15
N GLN A 32 13.53 18.05 -14.40
CA GLN A 32 14.55 18.84 -15.10
C GLN A 32 14.70 18.46 -16.57
N ALA A 33 14.20 17.30 -16.99
CA ALA A 33 14.27 16.79 -18.35
C ALA A 33 12.88 16.92 -18.99
N ASP A 34 12.55 18.12 -19.50
CA ASP A 34 11.57 18.46 -20.56
C ASP A 34 10.33 17.55 -20.80
N GLY A 35 9.84 16.84 -19.78
CA GLY A 35 8.79 15.83 -19.90
C GLY A 35 9.21 14.51 -20.58
N ILE A 36 10.51 14.19 -20.68
CA ILE A 36 10.95 12.90 -21.20
C ILE A 36 10.54 11.78 -20.23
N PRO A 37 9.80 10.75 -20.69
CA PRO A 37 9.41 9.63 -19.85
C PRO A 37 10.64 8.87 -19.32
N LEU A 38 10.62 8.57 -18.02
CA LEU A 38 11.64 7.77 -17.37
C LEU A 38 11.39 6.28 -17.63
N GLU A 39 12.48 5.55 -17.85
CA GLU A 39 12.48 4.09 -17.76
C GLU A 39 12.48 3.67 -16.29
N LEU A 40 11.78 2.58 -15.99
CA LEU A 40 11.63 2.04 -14.64
C LEU A 40 12.35 0.71 -14.50
N GLU A 41 12.80 0.41 -13.29
CA GLU A 41 13.23 -0.93 -12.87
C GLU A 41 12.04 -1.69 -12.30
N GLU A 42 11.95 -2.97 -12.65
CA GLU A 42 10.96 -3.87 -12.06
C GLU A 42 11.30 -4.10 -10.57
N VAL A 43 10.33 -3.82 -9.71
CA VAL A 43 10.40 -4.08 -8.27
C VAL A 43 9.21 -4.96 -7.93
N HIS A 44 9.46 -6.10 -7.30
CA HIS A 44 8.40 -7.09 -7.02
C HIS A 44 7.59 -7.47 -8.25
N THR A 45 8.28 -7.80 -9.34
CA THR A 45 7.69 -8.26 -10.62
C THR A 45 6.86 -7.22 -11.37
N LYS A 46 6.86 -5.95 -10.96
CA LYS A 46 6.10 -4.86 -11.58
C LYS A 46 6.92 -3.57 -11.68
N ASP A 47 6.65 -2.78 -12.72
CA ASP A 47 7.27 -1.46 -12.90
C ASP A 47 6.62 -0.40 -11.99
N ILE A 48 5.30 -0.52 -11.77
CA ILE A 48 4.51 0.42 -10.98
C ILE A 48 3.60 -0.35 -10.02
N HIS A 49 3.66 0.01 -8.74
CA HIS A 49 2.61 -0.30 -7.77
C HIS A 49 1.75 0.95 -7.58
N LEU A 50 0.52 0.90 -8.10
CA LEU A 50 -0.45 1.97 -7.95
C LEU A 50 -1.43 1.63 -6.83
N ILE A 51 -1.28 2.31 -5.70
CA ILE A 51 -2.21 2.18 -4.57
C ILE A 51 -3.27 3.27 -4.65
N ILE A 52 -4.53 2.85 -4.71
CA ILE A 52 -5.69 3.74 -4.79
C ILE A 52 -6.50 3.58 -3.52
N VAL A 53 -6.66 4.67 -2.75
CA VAL A 53 -7.44 4.67 -1.51
C VAL A 53 -8.42 5.82 -1.51
N SER A 54 -9.57 5.63 -0.85
CA SER A 54 -10.45 6.76 -0.53
C SER A 54 -9.81 7.68 0.51
N GLU A 55 -10.24 8.95 0.58
CA GLU A 55 -9.72 9.91 1.57
C GLU A 55 -9.86 9.44 3.02
N ASP A 56 -10.93 8.73 3.31
CA ASP A 56 -11.18 8.11 4.62
C ASP A 56 -10.51 6.75 4.81
N LEU A 57 -9.71 6.28 3.83
CA LEU A 57 -8.95 5.03 3.88
C LEU A 57 -9.77 3.75 4.14
N SER A 58 -11.09 3.78 3.89
CA SER A 58 -11.94 2.59 3.98
C SER A 58 -12.16 1.89 2.62
N PHE A 59 -11.51 2.38 1.56
CA PHE A 59 -11.35 1.67 0.28
C PHE A 59 -9.87 1.54 -0.06
N PHE A 60 -9.50 0.45 -0.70
CA PHE A 60 -8.14 0.16 -1.15
C PHE A 60 -8.17 -0.68 -2.43
N ALA A 61 -7.33 -0.32 -3.38
CA ALA A 61 -6.96 -1.14 -4.52
C ALA A 61 -5.44 -1.08 -4.72
N HIS A 62 -4.89 -2.21 -5.18
CA HIS A 62 -3.47 -2.37 -5.50
C HIS A 62 -3.38 -2.80 -6.96
N GLU A 63 -3.13 -1.82 -7.82
CA GLU A 63 -3.12 -1.99 -9.26
C GLU A 63 -1.69 -1.96 -9.80
N HIS A 64 -1.51 -2.62 -10.95
CA HIS A 64 -0.20 -2.69 -11.61
C HIS A 64 -0.35 -2.24 -13.07
N PRO A 65 -0.28 -0.93 -13.34
CA PRO A 65 -0.35 -0.40 -14.69
C PRO A 65 0.65 -1.04 -15.64
N GLU A 66 0.20 -1.43 -16.82
CA GLU A 66 1.04 -2.09 -17.83
C GLU A 66 1.60 -1.08 -18.83
N LYS A 67 2.86 -1.27 -19.23
CA LYS A 67 3.54 -0.39 -20.20
C LYS A 67 2.87 -0.50 -21.57
N THR A 68 2.33 0.62 -22.06
CA THR A 68 1.74 0.80 -23.39
C THR A 68 2.49 1.93 -24.11
N GLY A 69 3.51 1.58 -24.89
CA GLY A 69 4.38 2.56 -25.53
C GLY A 69 5.27 3.28 -24.50
N LYS A 70 5.03 4.58 -24.30
CA LYS A 70 5.75 5.42 -23.32
C LYS A 70 4.96 5.69 -22.03
N GLU A 71 3.73 5.21 -21.95
CA GLU A 71 2.84 5.37 -20.80
C GLU A 71 2.63 4.03 -20.12
N TYR A 72 2.17 4.06 -18.87
CA TYR A 72 1.64 2.89 -18.18
C TYR A 72 0.14 3.07 -18.00
N THR A 73 -0.64 2.03 -18.20
CA THR A 73 -2.10 2.15 -18.16
C THR A 73 -2.76 1.04 -17.38
N VAL A 74 -3.81 1.38 -16.65
CA VAL A 74 -4.74 0.43 -16.03
C VAL A 74 -6.17 0.92 -16.25
N ASP A 75 -7.08 -0.01 -16.50
CA ASP A 75 -8.51 0.28 -16.52
C ASP A 75 -9.06 0.06 -15.11
N PHE A 76 -9.64 1.10 -14.51
CA PHE A 76 -10.08 1.10 -13.12
C PHE A 76 -11.46 1.72 -13.00
N SER A 77 -12.32 1.15 -12.16
CA SER A 77 -13.65 1.67 -11.84
C SER A 77 -13.72 2.06 -10.37
N PHE A 78 -13.77 3.36 -10.11
CA PHE A 78 -13.94 3.87 -8.74
C PHE A 78 -15.30 3.43 -8.18
N PRO A 79 -15.38 2.82 -6.99
CA PRO A 79 -16.64 2.23 -6.50
C PRO A 79 -17.71 3.27 -6.12
N PHE A 80 -17.31 4.47 -5.73
CA PHE A 80 -18.19 5.55 -5.27
C PHE A 80 -17.55 6.92 -5.54
N GLY A 81 -18.36 7.97 -5.47
CA GLY A 81 -17.92 9.36 -5.61
C GLY A 81 -17.23 9.86 -4.35
N GLY A 82 -16.34 10.84 -4.49
CA GLY A 82 -15.54 11.39 -3.40
C GLY A 82 -14.08 11.63 -3.79
N LYS A 83 -13.26 11.94 -2.79
CA LYS A 83 -11.83 12.17 -2.98
C LYS A 83 -11.06 10.86 -2.80
N PHE A 84 -10.11 10.61 -3.71
CA PHE A 84 -9.20 9.47 -3.65
C PHE A 84 -7.76 9.95 -3.69
N LEU A 85 -6.88 9.22 -2.99
CA LEU A 85 -5.44 9.38 -3.04
C LEU A 85 -4.85 8.21 -3.83
N LEU A 86 -4.01 8.54 -4.80
CA LEU A 86 -3.27 7.61 -5.63
C LEU A 86 -1.80 7.73 -5.26
N TYR A 87 -1.19 6.63 -4.81
CA TYR A 87 0.23 6.54 -4.56
C TYR A 87 0.87 5.70 -5.67
N CYS A 88 1.77 6.32 -6.42
CA CYS A 88 2.53 5.68 -7.48
C CYS A 88 3.92 5.39 -6.92
N ASP A 89 4.14 4.14 -6.51
CA ASP A 89 5.41 3.63 -6.00
C ASP A 89 6.20 3.04 -7.16
N ILE A 90 7.33 3.69 -7.47
CA ILE A 90 8.15 3.42 -8.64
C ILE A 90 9.63 3.44 -8.30
N LYS A 91 10.42 2.75 -9.11
CA LYS A 91 11.88 2.83 -9.08
C LYS A 91 12.39 3.23 -10.47
N PRO A 92 12.79 4.50 -10.68
CA PRO A 92 13.45 4.89 -11.92
C PRO A 92 14.73 4.09 -12.14
N LEU A 93 15.06 3.82 -13.40
CA LEU A 93 16.30 3.14 -13.77
C LEU A 93 17.54 3.89 -13.25
N ASN A 94 18.38 3.18 -12.49
CA ASN A 94 19.55 3.72 -11.77
C ASN A 94 19.22 4.80 -10.73
N GLY A 95 17.96 4.88 -10.28
CA GLY A 95 17.49 5.82 -9.26
C GLY A 95 17.13 5.13 -7.94
N SER A 96 16.84 5.95 -6.93
CA SER A 96 16.24 5.47 -5.68
C SER A 96 14.72 5.29 -5.84
N PRO A 97 14.09 4.34 -5.13
CA PRO A 97 12.64 4.25 -5.06
C PRO A 97 12.00 5.57 -4.62
N VAL A 98 10.85 5.90 -5.21
CA VAL A 98 10.11 7.12 -4.91
C VAL A 98 8.61 6.85 -4.98
N VAL A 99 7.86 7.51 -4.11
CA VAL A 99 6.40 7.46 -4.09
C VAL A 99 5.86 8.83 -4.46
N ILE A 100 5.11 8.90 -5.57
CA ILE A 100 4.42 10.12 -6.00
C ILE A 100 2.95 10.01 -5.64
N ARG A 101 2.44 10.98 -4.88
CA ARG A 101 1.04 11.04 -4.45
C ARG A 101 0.25 12.03 -5.29
N LYS A 102 -0.88 11.57 -5.86
CA LYS A 102 -1.87 12.42 -6.52
C LYS A 102 -3.23 12.30 -5.83
N THR A 103 -3.96 13.40 -5.76
CA THR A 103 -5.34 13.43 -5.28
C THR A 103 -6.27 13.67 -6.44
N VAL A 104 -7.38 12.93 -6.49
CA VAL A 104 -8.42 13.08 -7.51
C VAL A 104 -9.80 13.21 -6.87
N ASP A 105 -10.70 13.91 -7.56
CA ASP A 105 -12.12 14.00 -7.19
C ASP A 105 -12.95 13.21 -8.20
N VAL A 106 -13.75 12.28 -7.69
CA VAL A 106 -14.60 11.37 -8.46
C VAL A 106 -16.06 11.80 -8.27
N ALA A 107 -16.76 12.07 -9.37
CA ALA A 107 -18.19 12.39 -9.34
C ALA A 107 -19.04 11.13 -9.13
N GLY A 108 -20.21 11.28 -8.49
CA GLY A 108 -21.13 10.18 -8.19
C GLY A 108 -21.59 10.21 -6.74
N ASP A 109 -22.37 9.19 -6.36
CA ASP A 109 -22.87 9.06 -4.99
C ASP A 109 -21.73 8.80 -4.02
N LYS A 110 -21.70 9.60 -2.95
CA LYS A 110 -20.75 9.43 -1.85
C LYS A 110 -21.29 8.41 -0.85
N ARG A 111 -20.40 7.78 -0.11
CA ARG A 111 -20.74 6.97 1.05
C ARG A 111 -20.48 7.72 2.35
N ASP A 112 -20.95 7.17 3.45
CA ASP A 112 -20.60 7.63 4.79
C ASP A 112 -19.09 7.50 5.03
N VAL A 113 -18.51 8.52 5.65
CA VAL A 113 -17.09 8.56 6.00
C VAL A 113 -16.82 7.59 7.14
N GLN A 114 -15.82 6.74 6.97
CA GLN A 114 -15.35 5.87 8.03
C GLN A 114 -14.30 6.59 8.90
N LEU A 115 -14.46 6.46 10.21
CA LEU A 115 -13.51 6.96 11.20
C LEU A 115 -12.84 5.79 11.92
N TYR A 116 -11.57 5.99 12.27
CA TYR A 116 -10.76 5.01 13.01
C TYR A 116 -10.40 5.60 14.37
N GLN A 117 -10.58 4.81 15.43
CA GLN A 117 -10.38 5.28 16.80
C GLN A 117 -9.51 4.34 17.64
N GLN A 118 -9.37 3.08 17.22
CA GLN A 118 -8.69 2.07 18.00
C GLN A 118 -8.10 0.98 17.11
N ASN A 119 -7.20 0.20 17.70
CA ASN A 119 -6.62 -0.99 17.10
C ASN A 119 -7.68 -1.99 16.62
N VAL A 120 -7.42 -2.52 15.43
CA VAL A 120 -8.09 -3.71 14.88
C VAL A 120 -6.97 -4.59 14.37
N LEU A 121 -6.60 -5.60 15.16
CA LEU A 121 -5.39 -6.42 14.95
C LEU A 121 -5.71 -7.86 14.57
N SER A 122 -6.99 -8.21 14.43
CA SER A 122 -7.44 -9.53 14.01
C SER A 122 -8.62 -9.41 13.07
N LYS A 123 -8.59 -10.17 11.99
CA LYS A 123 -9.66 -10.25 10.98
C LYS A 123 -9.83 -11.70 10.55
N ALA A 124 -11.05 -12.04 10.17
CA ALA A 124 -11.34 -13.31 9.53
C ALA A 124 -12.18 -13.08 8.28
N VAL A 125 -11.86 -13.78 7.20
CA VAL A 125 -12.59 -13.80 5.93
C VAL A 125 -12.48 -15.20 5.34
N ASP A 126 -13.59 -15.75 4.87
CA ASP A 126 -13.65 -17.07 4.21
C ASP A 126 -12.94 -18.21 4.97
N GLY A 127 -13.05 -18.21 6.31
CA GLY A 127 -12.46 -19.23 7.18
C GLY A 127 -10.94 -19.08 7.40
N VAL A 128 -10.33 -18.03 6.87
CA VAL A 128 -8.94 -17.64 7.14
C VAL A 128 -8.94 -16.50 8.14
N SER A 129 -8.24 -16.67 9.26
CA SER A 129 -8.03 -15.61 10.24
C SER A 129 -6.58 -15.15 10.23
N VAL A 130 -6.37 -13.85 10.33
CA VAL A 130 -5.04 -13.24 10.34
C VAL A 130 -4.95 -12.29 11.53
N GLN A 131 -3.86 -12.39 12.28
CA GLN A 131 -3.61 -11.64 13.49
C GLN A 131 -2.26 -10.93 13.43
N LEU A 132 -2.23 -9.66 13.84
CA LEU A 132 -1.03 -8.86 14.00
C LEU A 132 -0.66 -8.84 15.49
N ASP A 133 0.59 -9.19 15.79
CA ASP A 133 1.21 -8.93 17.08
C ASP A 133 2.09 -7.68 16.96
N VAL A 134 1.67 -6.62 17.64
CA VAL A 134 2.26 -5.28 17.57
C VAL A 134 2.99 -4.90 18.87
N GLN A 135 3.38 -5.90 19.68
CA GLN A 135 4.18 -5.67 20.89
C GLN A 135 5.50 -4.94 20.59
N ASP A 136 6.14 -5.27 19.46
CA ASP A 136 7.29 -4.54 18.93
C ASP A 136 6.96 -3.98 17.55
N LEU A 137 6.85 -2.65 17.47
CA LEU A 137 6.55 -1.94 16.22
C LEU A 137 7.73 -1.93 15.23
N ASN A 138 8.94 -2.37 15.63
CA ASN A 138 10.04 -2.65 14.69
C ASN A 138 9.94 -4.04 14.03
N SER A 139 9.11 -4.91 14.59
CA SER A 139 9.08 -6.34 14.24
C SER A 139 7.68 -6.90 14.46
N ILE A 140 6.71 -6.40 13.70
CA ILE A 140 5.32 -6.81 13.80
C ILE A 140 5.19 -8.22 13.24
N ARG A 141 4.66 -9.15 14.04
CA ARG A 141 4.47 -10.55 13.59
C ARG A 141 3.05 -10.72 13.04
N VAL A 142 2.93 -11.39 11.90
CA VAL A 142 1.65 -11.69 11.26
C VAL A 142 1.43 -13.19 11.24
N SER A 143 0.41 -13.64 11.97
CA SER A 143 0.02 -15.05 12.05
C SER A 143 -1.20 -15.31 11.18
N VAL A 144 -1.15 -16.36 10.37
CA VAL A 144 -2.26 -16.81 9.52
C VAL A 144 -2.77 -18.14 10.04
N LYS A 145 -4.08 -18.29 10.15
CA LYS A 145 -4.74 -19.57 10.45
C LYS A 145 -5.85 -19.84 9.47
N GLN A 146 -6.11 -21.11 9.20
CA GLN A 146 -7.32 -21.57 8.54
C GLN A 146 -8.10 -22.43 9.53
N ALA A 147 -9.32 -21.99 9.88
CA ALA A 147 -9.99 -22.41 11.11
C ALA A 147 -9.05 -22.26 12.33
N GLU A 148 -8.82 -23.33 13.09
CA GLU A 148 -7.93 -23.30 14.28
C GLU A 148 -6.47 -23.68 13.97
N ALA A 149 -6.17 -24.12 12.74
CA ALA A 149 -4.85 -24.59 12.36
C ALA A 149 -3.96 -23.42 11.91
N ALA A 150 -2.76 -23.32 12.48
CA ALA A 150 -1.75 -22.37 12.03
C ALA A 150 -1.26 -22.73 10.62
N ILE A 151 -1.12 -21.72 9.77
CA ILE A 151 -0.56 -21.83 8.44
C ILE A 151 0.89 -21.32 8.50
N PRO A 152 1.89 -22.17 8.22
CA PRO A 152 3.28 -21.74 8.13
C PRO A 152 3.46 -20.69 7.03
N ALA A 153 4.11 -19.56 7.33
CA ALA A 153 4.31 -18.47 6.37
C ALA A 153 5.10 -18.91 5.14
N SER A 154 6.00 -19.89 5.27
CA SER A 154 6.74 -20.49 4.16
C SER A 154 5.84 -21.23 3.16
N SER A 155 4.67 -21.71 3.60
CA SER A 155 3.69 -22.41 2.75
C SER A 155 2.79 -21.47 1.95
N LEU A 156 2.81 -20.16 2.24
CA LEU A 156 2.09 -19.17 1.45
C LEU A 156 2.64 -19.11 0.03
N GLY A 157 1.76 -18.86 -0.94
CA GLY A 157 2.17 -18.65 -2.33
C GLY A 157 2.89 -17.32 -2.51
N ASP A 158 3.76 -17.24 -3.51
CA ASP A 158 4.42 -15.98 -3.85
C ASP A 158 3.46 -15.11 -4.66
N PHE A 159 3.08 -13.97 -4.10
CA PHE A 159 2.37 -12.92 -4.81
C PHE A 159 3.40 -11.87 -5.20
N LEU A 160 3.55 -11.59 -6.49
CA LEU A 160 4.48 -10.57 -6.99
C LEU A 160 5.92 -10.73 -6.42
N GLY A 161 6.39 -11.99 -6.31
CA GLY A 161 7.73 -12.30 -5.82
C GLY A 161 7.93 -12.24 -4.30
N ALA A 162 6.88 -12.07 -3.49
CA ALA A 162 6.96 -12.08 -2.03
C ALA A 162 5.82 -12.91 -1.39
N LYS A 163 6.02 -13.33 -0.13
CA LYS A 163 5.01 -14.11 0.61
C LYS A 163 3.80 -13.30 1.03
N ALA A 164 3.98 -11.99 1.22
CA ALA A 164 2.91 -11.05 1.42
C ALA A 164 3.35 -9.64 1.01
N HIS A 165 2.39 -8.77 0.76
CA HIS A 165 2.57 -7.34 0.53
C HIS A 165 1.82 -6.56 1.58
N VAL A 166 2.45 -5.57 2.19
CA VAL A 166 1.84 -4.76 3.23
C VAL A 166 1.93 -3.29 2.89
N VAL A 167 0.78 -2.64 2.78
CA VAL A 167 0.68 -1.18 2.64
C VAL A 167 0.17 -0.61 3.96
N MET A 168 0.80 0.47 4.43
CA MET A 168 0.37 1.22 5.60
C MET A 168 0.24 2.69 5.26
N ILE A 169 -0.86 3.31 5.67
CA ILE A 169 -1.09 4.74 5.48
C ILE A 169 -1.52 5.36 6.80
N ASN A 170 -0.81 6.39 7.24
CA ASN A 170 -1.20 7.17 8.42
C ASN A 170 -2.55 7.85 8.16
N VAL A 171 -3.49 7.71 9.09
CA VAL A 171 -4.87 8.20 8.97
C VAL A 171 -4.93 9.71 8.84
N ASP A 172 -4.04 10.45 9.49
CA ASP A 172 -4.08 11.92 9.50
C ASP A 172 -3.12 12.51 8.46
N THR A 173 -1.85 12.10 8.48
CA THR A 173 -0.82 12.69 7.62
C THR A 173 -0.89 12.18 6.18
N LYS A 174 -1.57 11.04 5.96
CA LYS A 174 -1.61 10.31 4.69
C LYS A 174 -0.21 9.92 4.19
N GLU A 175 0.74 9.77 5.12
CA GLU A 175 2.06 9.22 4.86
C GLU A 175 1.94 7.73 4.50
N TYR A 176 2.67 7.31 3.48
CA TYR A 176 2.59 5.98 2.88
C TYR A 176 3.85 5.17 3.17
N LEU A 177 3.65 3.91 3.53
CA LEU A 177 4.71 2.92 3.71
C LEU A 177 4.32 1.65 2.93
N HIS A 178 5.25 1.13 2.13
CA HIS A 178 5.13 -0.15 1.48
C HIS A 178 6.21 -1.06 2.04
N VAL A 179 5.81 -2.18 2.63
CA VAL A 179 6.73 -3.07 3.34
C VAL A 179 6.46 -4.51 2.96
N HIS A 180 7.55 -5.25 2.81
CA HIS A 180 7.57 -6.62 2.37
C HIS A 180 8.03 -7.47 3.55
N PRO A 181 7.13 -8.19 4.23
CA PRO A 181 7.50 -8.99 5.36
C PRO A 181 8.39 -10.16 4.93
N MET A 182 9.33 -10.50 5.80
CA MET A 182 10.17 -11.69 5.63
C MET A 182 9.57 -12.87 6.39
N VAL A 183 9.94 -14.08 6.00
CA VAL A 183 9.62 -15.28 6.79
C VAL A 183 10.73 -15.50 7.81
N HIS A 184 10.37 -15.54 9.09
CA HIS A 184 11.26 -15.90 10.20
C HIS A 184 10.54 -16.88 11.13
N ASP A 185 11.14 -18.05 11.35
CA ASP A 185 10.55 -19.16 12.12
C ASP A 185 9.11 -19.48 11.68
N ASP A 186 8.90 -19.58 10.36
CA ASP A 186 7.60 -19.82 9.72
C ASP A 186 6.49 -18.79 10.05
N VAL A 187 6.88 -17.58 10.47
CA VAL A 187 5.97 -16.46 10.69
C VAL A 187 6.37 -15.29 9.80
N LEU A 188 5.39 -14.55 9.28
CA LEU A 188 5.64 -13.31 8.56
C LEU A 188 6.05 -12.24 9.58
N VAL A 189 7.21 -11.63 9.37
CA VAL A 189 7.75 -10.56 10.20
C VAL A 189 7.89 -9.30 9.35
N LEU A 190 7.16 -8.28 9.77
CA LEU A 190 7.11 -6.97 9.17
C LEU A 190 8.11 -6.07 9.90
N HIS A 191 9.22 -5.75 9.22
CA HIS A 191 10.15 -4.74 9.68
C HIS A 191 9.71 -3.37 9.20
N SER A 192 9.00 -2.65 10.06
CA SER A 192 8.49 -1.31 9.77
C SER A 192 9.36 -0.23 10.41
N ALA A 193 9.61 0.83 9.65
CA ALA A 193 10.18 2.08 10.15
C ALA A 193 9.08 3.14 10.18
N PHE A 194 8.19 3.07 11.17
CA PHE A 194 7.21 4.13 11.37
C PHE A 194 7.94 5.46 11.59
N THR A 195 7.56 6.47 10.84
CA THR A 195 8.16 7.81 10.84
C THR A 195 7.28 8.85 11.54
N ALA A 196 6.01 8.53 11.79
CA ALA A 196 5.10 9.34 12.59
C ALA A 196 4.30 8.49 13.59
N THR A 197 3.87 9.11 14.69
CA THR A 197 2.86 8.55 15.58
C THR A 197 1.47 8.70 14.97
N GLY A 198 0.47 8.01 15.53
CA GLY A 198 -0.92 8.09 15.12
C GLY A 198 -1.51 6.74 14.71
N LEU A 199 -2.70 6.77 14.14
CA LEU A 199 -3.36 5.57 13.62
C LEU A 199 -2.91 5.33 12.18
N TYR A 200 -2.60 4.08 11.88
CA TYR A 200 -2.28 3.61 10.53
C TYR A 200 -3.36 2.65 10.06
N ARG A 201 -3.80 2.85 8.82
CA ARG A 201 -4.55 1.83 8.07
C ARG A 201 -3.57 0.93 7.37
N VAL A 202 -3.72 -0.37 7.59
CA VAL A 202 -2.79 -1.39 7.11
C VAL A 202 -3.56 -2.39 6.27
N TRP A 203 -3.08 -2.68 5.07
CA TRP A 203 -3.62 -3.74 4.20
C TRP A 203 -2.56 -4.79 4.00
N ILE A 204 -2.93 -6.06 4.21
CA ILE A 204 -2.06 -7.21 4.02
C ILE A 204 -2.64 -8.05 2.89
N GLN A 205 -1.81 -8.33 1.88
CA GLN A 205 -2.14 -9.19 0.77
C GLN A 205 -1.23 -10.42 0.74
N PHE A 206 -1.79 -11.62 0.62
CA PHE A 206 -1.03 -12.86 0.48
C PHE A 206 -1.82 -13.91 -0.32
N LEU A 207 -1.10 -14.86 -0.91
CA LEU A 207 -1.71 -16.01 -1.58
C LEU A 207 -1.78 -17.20 -0.63
N LEU A 208 -2.98 -17.77 -0.47
CA LEU A 208 -3.20 -19.04 0.19
C LEU A 208 -3.99 -19.94 -0.74
N ASN A 209 -3.44 -21.12 -1.07
CA ASN A 209 -4.05 -22.07 -2.00
C ASN A 209 -4.41 -21.46 -3.37
N GLY A 210 -3.58 -20.53 -3.86
CA GLY A 210 -3.79 -19.82 -5.13
C GLY A 210 -4.83 -18.70 -5.10
N LEU A 211 -5.47 -18.45 -3.95
CA LEU A 211 -6.43 -17.35 -3.76
C LEU A 211 -5.75 -16.16 -3.10
N LEU A 212 -5.99 -14.96 -3.62
CA LEU A 212 -5.47 -13.71 -3.07
C LEU A 212 -6.38 -13.24 -1.94
N TYR A 213 -5.84 -13.22 -0.72
CA TYR A 213 -6.50 -12.62 0.43
C TYR A 213 -6.03 -11.18 0.58
N THR A 214 -6.96 -10.26 0.80
CA THR A 214 -6.67 -8.87 1.17
C THR A 214 -7.44 -8.55 2.45
N LEU A 215 -6.72 -8.28 3.54
CA LEU A 215 -7.32 -7.93 4.84
C LEU A 215 -6.81 -6.58 5.32
N ASP A 216 -7.66 -5.85 6.02
CA ASP A 216 -7.38 -4.50 6.48
C ASP A 216 -7.39 -4.39 8.02
N TYR A 217 -6.52 -3.55 8.57
CA TYR A 217 -6.28 -3.41 10.00
C TYR A 217 -6.13 -1.94 10.39
N VAL A 218 -6.25 -1.69 11.68
CA VAL A 218 -5.90 -0.39 12.27
C VAL A 218 -4.82 -0.66 13.30
N VAL A 219 -3.68 0.00 13.15
CA VAL A 219 -2.54 -0.09 14.07
C VAL A 219 -2.26 1.29 14.64
N GLN A 220 -2.26 1.40 15.96
CA GLN A 220 -1.92 2.61 16.69
C GLN A 220 -0.42 2.60 17.01
N VAL A 221 0.27 3.62 16.51
CA VAL A 221 1.66 3.94 16.83
C VAL A 221 1.64 5.05 17.87
N ALA A 222 1.70 4.66 19.16
CA ALA A 222 1.70 5.63 20.25
C ALA A 222 3.04 6.36 20.37
N GLU A 223 4.13 5.64 20.11
CA GLU A 223 5.51 6.13 20.17
C GLU A 223 6.31 5.59 18.98
N LEU A 224 7.30 6.35 18.54
CA LEU A 224 8.14 5.93 17.42
C LEU A 224 9.15 4.86 17.84
N PRO A 225 9.31 3.81 17.03
CA PRO A 225 10.35 2.81 17.26
C PRO A 225 11.75 3.49 17.24
N GLY A 226 12.52 3.34 18.31
CA GLY A 226 13.89 3.90 18.40
C GLY A 226 14.06 5.24 19.12
N GLN A 227 13.02 5.81 19.74
CA GLN A 227 13.15 6.94 20.70
C GLN A 227 13.04 6.50 22.17
N GLY A 228 13.47 5.27 22.48
CA GLY A 228 13.56 4.78 23.86
C GLY A 228 14.72 5.41 24.63
N HIS A 229 14.39 6.36 25.50
CA HIS A 229 15.13 6.79 26.71
C HIS A 229 16.62 6.40 26.82
N HIS A 230 17.50 7.40 26.68
CA HIS A 230 18.77 7.41 27.41
C HIS A 230 18.49 7.48 28.91
N GLY A 231 18.18 6.34 29.52
CA GLY A 231 18.22 6.16 30.96
C GLY A 231 19.67 6.24 31.42
N HIS A 232 20.08 7.41 31.90
CA HIS A 232 21.29 7.53 32.71
C HIS A 232 21.14 6.64 33.94
N TYR A 233 21.95 5.59 34.03
CA TYR A 233 22.30 5.00 35.32
C TYR A 233 23.61 5.63 35.79
N HIS A 234 23.54 6.23 36.98
CA HIS A 234 24.65 6.77 37.76
C HIS A 234 25.60 5.67 38.24
#